data_AF-A0AAU1NMB5-F1
#
_entry.id   AF-A0AAU1NMB5-F1
#
_cell.length_a   1.000
_cell.length_b   1.000
_cell.length_c   1.000
_cell.angle_alpha   90.00
_cell.angle_beta   90.00
_cell.angle_gamma   90.00
#
_symmetry.space_group_name_H-M   'P 1'
#
loop_
_entity.id
_entity.type
_entity.pdbx_description
1 polymer ?
#
loop_
_entity_poly.entity_id
_entity_poly.type
_entity_poly.pdbx_seq_one_letter_code
_entity_poly.pdbx_strand_id
1 'polypeptide(L)'
;MSAAIGPDNARSIALVAKLGFSREGVLRDHVFMNGAWRDSLLYSLLAPEWQENNVRLQRATEAFNAAISRPGIAESFDRDFGKKSH
;
A
#
# COMPACT_ATOMS: atom_id res chain seq x y z
N MET A 1 -1.35 3.94 13.38
CA MET A 1 -0.31 2.92 13.10
C MET A 1 1.02 3.63 12.93
N SER A 2 2.14 2.93 13.11
CA SER A 2 3.48 3.51 12.94
C SER A 2 4.43 2.53 12.27
N ALA A 3 5.48 3.05 11.63
CA ALA A 3 6.55 2.27 11.05
C ALA A 3 7.91 2.93 11.30
N ALA A 4 8.92 2.13 11.63
CA ALA A 4 10.32 2.54 11.67
C ALA A 4 11.05 1.84 10.53
N ILE A 5 11.68 2.60 9.64
CA ILE A 5 12.26 2.08 8.40
C ILE A 5 13.71 2.55 8.27
N GLY A 6 14.63 1.63 7.95
CA GLY A 6 16.01 1.99 7.64
C GLY A 6 16.08 2.99 6.48
N PRO A 7 16.92 4.04 6.55
CA PRO A 7 17.02 5.06 5.49
C PRO A 7 17.39 4.52 4.11
N ASP A 8 18.07 3.36 4.06
CA ASP A 8 18.50 2.65 2.86
C ASP A 8 17.41 1.77 2.24
N ASN A 9 16.31 1.52 2.95
CA ASN A 9 15.21 0.68 2.45
C ASN A 9 14.21 1.47 1.60
N ALA A 10 14.65 1.83 0.39
CA ALA A 10 13.86 2.59 -0.57
C ALA A 10 12.51 1.94 -0.92
N ARG A 11 12.44 0.59 -0.92
CA ARG A 11 11.19 -0.15 -1.23
C ARG A 11 10.13 0.05 -0.15
N SER A 12 10.50 -0.10 1.11
CA SER A 12 9.57 0.13 2.23
C SER A 12 9.18 1.60 2.35
N ILE A 13 10.12 2.54 2.13
CA ILE A 13 9.82 3.98 2.08
C ILE A 13 8.77 4.29 1.02
N ALA A 14 8.95 3.77 -0.21
CA ALA A 14 7.98 3.96 -1.28
C ALA A 14 6.62 3.33 -0.98
N LEU A 15 6.60 2.17 -0.32
CA LEU A 15 5.36 1.51 0.09
C LEU A 15 4.58 2.36 1.10
N VAL A 16 5.21 2.81 2.18
CA VAL A 16 4.49 3.59 3.21
C VAL A 16 4.02 4.94 2.67
N ALA A 17 4.78 5.56 1.76
CA ALA A 17 4.35 6.77 1.06
C ALA A 17 3.09 6.51 0.21
N LYS A 18 3.03 5.40 -0.54
CA LYS A 18 1.83 5.01 -1.31
C LYS A 18 0.63 4.68 -0.43
N LEU A 19 0.87 4.16 0.77
CA LEU A 19 -0.18 3.88 1.76
C LEU A 19 -0.64 5.14 2.52
N GLY A 20 -0.04 6.30 2.25
CA GLY A 20 -0.43 7.59 2.84
C GLY A 20 0.15 7.86 4.22
N PHE A 21 1.22 7.18 4.63
CA PHE A 21 1.91 7.50 5.89
C PHE A 21 2.66 8.83 5.78
N SER A 22 2.66 9.58 6.88
CA SER A 22 3.43 10.82 7.05
C SER A 22 4.77 10.55 7.73
N ARG A 23 5.83 11.26 7.33
CA ARG A 23 7.15 11.18 7.98
C ARG A 23 7.18 12.09 9.20
N GLU A 24 7.37 11.50 10.37
CA GLU A 24 7.37 12.21 11.65
C GLU A 24 8.78 12.60 12.11
N GLY A 25 9.80 11.82 11.73
CA GLY A 25 11.16 12.12 12.18
C GLY A 25 12.21 11.06 11.87
N VAL A 26 13.33 11.19 12.57
CA VAL A 26 14.48 10.26 12.52
C VAL A 26 14.87 9.88 13.94
N LEU A 27 14.89 8.59 14.21
CA LEU A 27 15.51 8.02 15.40
C LEU A 27 16.97 7.74 15.08
N ARG A 28 17.88 8.48 15.70
CA ARG A 28 19.33 8.33 15.50
C ARG A 28 19.86 7.16 16.32
N ASP A 29 20.76 6.36 15.75
CA ASP A 29 21.32 5.16 16.39
C ASP A 29 20.25 4.27 17.04
N HIS A 30 19.15 4.02 16.32
CA HIS A 30 17.97 3.34 16.85
C HIS A 30 18.17 1.82 16.96
N VAL A 31 18.79 1.21 15.96
CA VAL A 31 18.94 -0.25 15.87
C VAL A 31 20.40 -0.62 15.70
N PHE A 32 20.89 -1.51 16.57
CA PHE A 32 22.21 -2.12 16.40
C PHE A 32 22.06 -3.42 15.60
N MET A 33 22.59 -3.45 14.37
CA MET A 33 22.54 -4.63 13.50
C MET A 33 23.77 -4.70 12.60
N ASN A 34 24.22 -5.91 12.26
CA ASN A 34 25.42 -6.14 11.47
C ASN A 34 26.67 -5.40 12.01
N GLY A 35 26.79 -5.33 13.34
CA GLY A 35 27.94 -4.71 14.01
C GLY A 35 27.96 -3.17 14.01
N ALA A 36 26.88 -2.51 13.58
CA ALA A 36 26.80 -1.05 13.55
C ALA A 36 25.43 -0.54 14.03
N TRP A 37 25.43 0.64 14.63
CA TRP A 37 24.21 1.40 14.88
C TRP A 37 23.66 1.98 13.57
N ARG A 38 22.33 2.00 13.44
CA ARG A 38 21.64 2.52 12.27
C ARG A 38 20.47 3.40 12.70
N ASP A 39 20.28 4.46 11.94
CA ASP A 39 19.13 5.34 12.05
C ASP A 39 17.84 4.64 11.59
N SER A 40 16.71 5.20 11.98
CA SER A 40 15.40 4.81 11.46
C SER A 40 14.55 6.03 11.17
N LEU A 41 13.91 6.04 10.00
CA LEU A 41 12.88 6.99 9.64
C LEU A 41 11.57 6.57 10.30
N LEU A 42 10.97 7.48 11.08
CA LEU A 42 9.70 7.24 11.75
C LEU A 42 8.55 7.76 10.89
N TYR A 43 7.54 6.92 10.70
CA TYR A 43 6.32 7.23 9.96
C TYR A 43 5.08 6.93 10.80
N SER A 44 4.00 7.68 10.56
CA SER A 44 2.70 7.45 11.17
C SER A 44 1.57 7.46 10.14
N LEU A 45 0.49 6.76 10.45
CA LEU A 45 -0.81 6.88 9.79
C LEU A 45 -1.88 6.93 10.88
N LEU A 46 -2.62 8.04 10.90
CA LEU A 46 -3.65 8.29 11.89
C LEU A 46 -4.91 7.48 11.59
N ALA A 47 -5.72 7.23 12.62
CA ALA A 47 -6.96 6.48 12.45
C ALA A 47 -7.92 7.12 11.41
N PRO A 48 -8.13 8.46 11.38
CA PRO A 48 -8.98 9.08 10.36
C PRO A 48 -8.45 8.89 8.93
N GLU A 49 -7.13 9.00 8.73
CA GLU A 49 -6.48 8.81 7.42
C GLU A 49 -6.64 7.37 6.92
N TRP A 50 -6.49 6.40 7.84
CA TRP A 50 -6.77 4.99 7.54
C TRP A 50 -8.22 4.75 7.11
N GLN A 51 -9.18 5.33 7.83
CA GLN A 51 -10.59 5.21 7.46
C GLN A 51 -10.87 5.82 6.09
N GLU A 52 -10.27 6.97 5.79
CA GLU A 52 -10.40 7.61 4.48
C GLU A 52 -9.86 6.72 3.35
N ASN A 53 -8.71 6.07 3.58
CA ASN A 53 -8.14 5.12 2.62
C ASN A 53 -9.07 3.91 2.38
N ASN A 54 -9.70 3.36 3.43
CA ASN A 54 -10.66 2.28 3.27
C ASN A 54 -11.90 2.71 2.47
N VAL A 55 -12.40 3.93 2.72
CA VAL A 55 -13.51 4.49 1.93
C VAL A 55 -13.13 4.63 0.45
N ARG A 56 -11.92 5.11 0.15
CA ARG A 56 -11.41 5.19 -1.24
C ARG A 56 -11.32 3.81 -1.90
N LEU A 57 -10.79 2.82 -1.19
CA LEU A 57 -10.68 1.44 -1.68
C LEU A 57 -12.05 0.81 -1.93
N GLN A 58 -13.00 1.02 -1.02
CA GLN A 58 -14.36 0.55 -1.18
C GLN A 58 -15.01 1.15 -2.44
N ARG A 59 -14.93 2.47 -2.62
CA ARG A 59 -15.46 3.13 -3.82
C ARG A 59 -14.81 2.62 -5.11
N ALA A 60 -13.50 2.42 -5.11
CA ALA A 60 -12.79 1.87 -6.27
C ALA A 60 -13.26 0.44 -6.58
N THR A 61 -13.48 -0.37 -5.55
CA THR A 61 -13.99 -1.75 -5.68
C THR A 61 -15.42 -1.76 -6.22
N GLU A 62 -16.28 -0.92 -5.68
CA GLU A 62 -17.67 -0.75 -6.14
C GLU A 62 -17.71 -0.30 -7.61
N ALA A 63 -16.89 0.70 -7.98
CA ALA A 63 -16.79 1.17 -9.35
C ALA A 63 -16.28 0.09 -10.32
N PHE A 64 -15.27 -0.69 -9.90
CA PHE A 64 -14.76 -1.82 -10.67
C PHE A 64 -15.83 -2.89 -10.88
N ASN A 65 -16.50 -3.31 -9.82
CA ASN A 65 -17.59 -4.29 -9.87
C ASN A 65 -18.72 -3.82 -10.80
N ALA A 66 -19.13 -2.55 -10.67
CA ALA A 66 -20.13 -1.97 -11.55
C ALA A 66 -19.69 -1.96 -13.03
N ALA A 67 -18.41 -1.72 -13.31
CA ALA A 67 -17.88 -1.73 -14.68
C ALA A 67 -17.91 -3.13 -15.30
N ILE A 68 -17.51 -4.16 -14.56
CA ILE A 68 -17.46 -5.53 -15.08
C ILE A 68 -18.86 -6.18 -15.18
N SER A 69 -19.82 -5.78 -14.35
CA SER A 69 -21.20 -6.29 -14.42
C SER A 69 -22.03 -5.72 -15.58
N ARG A 70 -21.47 -4.81 -16.40
CA ARG A 70 -22.16 -4.30 -17.60
C ARG A 70 -22.28 -5.41 -18.65
N PRO A 71 -23.45 -5.58 -19.30
CA PRO A 71 -23.61 -6.52 -20.41
C PRO A 71 -22.53 -6.28 -21.48
N GLY A 72 -21.89 -7.35 -21.98
CA GLY A 72 -20.80 -7.27 -22.96
C GLY A 72 -19.38 -7.15 -22.38
N ILE A 73 -19.18 -6.58 -21.18
CA ILE A 73 -17.83 -6.42 -20.59
C ILE A 73 -17.37 -7.72 -19.93
N ALA A 74 -18.16 -8.32 -19.03
CA ALA A 74 -17.83 -9.62 -18.45
C ALA A 74 -17.58 -10.70 -19.52
N GLU A 75 -18.43 -10.73 -20.55
CA GLU A 75 -18.32 -11.65 -21.68
C GLU A 75 -17.03 -11.43 -22.50
N SER A 76 -16.63 -10.16 -22.70
CA SER A 76 -15.35 -9.83 -23.35
C SER A 76 -14.14 -10.21 -22.49
N PHE A 77 -14.24 -10.05 -21.17
CA PHE A 77 -13.18 -10.39 -20.22
C PHE A 77 -12.96 -11.90 -20.13
N ASP A 78 -14.04 -12.69 -20.04
CA ASP A 78 -13.98 -14.16 -20.08
C ASP A 78 -13.46 -14.69 -21.41
N ARG A 79 -13.78 -14.03 -22.53
CA ARG A 79 -13.24 -14.41 -23.84
C ARG A 79 -11.73 -14.17 -23.94
N ASP A 80 -11.25 -13.06 -23.39
CA ASP A 80 -9.86 -12.62 -23.55
C ASP A 80 -8.93 -13.26 -22.47
N PHE A 81 -9.47 -13.64 -21.30
CA PHE A 81 -8.69 -14.17 -20.17
C PHE A 81 -9.16 -15.55 -19.64
N GLY A 82 -10.32 -16.06 -20.05
CA GLY A 82 -10.98 -17.24 -19.45
C GLY A 82 -10.56 -18.61 -20.00
N LYS A 83 -9.51 -18.73 -20.82
CA LYS A 83 -8.98 -20.05 -21.22
C LYS A 83 -7.46 -20.15 -21.06
N LYS A 84 -7.02 -20.82 -19.98
CA LYS A 84 -6.07 -21.95 -20.02
C LYS A 84 -6.26 -22.83 -18.77
N SER A 85 -6.98 -23.93 -18.95
CA SER A 85 -6.83 -25.14 -18.14
C SER A 85 -6.88 -26.34 -19.07
N HIS A 86 -5.69 -26.84 -19.43
CA HIS A 86 -5.48 -28.26 -19.72
C HIS A 86 -4.75 -28.84 -18.52
#